data_AF-A0AAU2AHM7-F1
#
_entry.id   AF-A0AAU2AHM7-F1
#
_cell.length_a   1.000
_cell.length_b   1.000
_cell.length_c   1.000
_cell.angle_alpha   90.00
_cell.angle_beta   90.00
_cell.angle_gamma   90.00
#
_symmetry.space_group_name_H-M   'P 1'
#
loop_
_entity.id
_entity.type
_entity.pdbx_description
1 polymer ?
#
loop_
_entity_poly.entity_id
_entity_poly.type
_entity_poly.pdbx_seq_one_letter_code
_entity_poly.pdbx_strand_id
1 'polypeptide(L)'
;MPVVRTAVILLGLPAGQPLNLRGDAPWYVSYFFSPTHGQASYWLKQTDNEVLLTGEVFDWAFIDDPAPDLSTRRKTLDRAIRAMEDSRGVDFSPFDVVVVVLGLRDGYPSNGGSDVATSRHRQHHGIVTRVNDRFDFVAHELGHALGLTHSFGDPAFKDPGEDYGGYAHPYCIMSAMAYGGIGSSYLPATPRDNRPEYSGLGPSLNATTALGHGWIHGHTYDPATAGAAEFTLRSRHWLGRDTALPPQAVEVLAPGGRNYVIEYRENADWDQGQGTPALIVAQGRGSTGDAHYPGTFATTYLALRRLPIAFGSWGGVYNGPGFGMEVIARSPADHTVTVRLRPGRVQPVEIAFTDHVETLREDEAGAGETTWAPGEKLCVVGTWDYRELANTQEAVVEASYPPADVPVTVAWTVDGTRLKGPSGQLLLSKQVQVANPRLDTQEDIRPVVVSYTIELLPAGARLRLANRPADETFELDVHATVSTSFGEAGDQAWVEFRGREYRYPPEFDRTRDSCLQNFIDIGRRFSKYKVLLPPDLWRRVRPDRVDQVQRLTDVLAYLHTERDEAAYRQAVGELATLVNDASVRPAPVELDSVAPVTIPDGPLAPPGHEVLPWST
;
A
#
# COMPACT_ATOMS: atom_id res chain seq x y z
N MET A 1 -17.48 -36.80 3.08
CA MET A 1 -17.99 -35.56 2.48
C MET A 1 -19.51 -35.52 2.58
N PRO A 2 -20.06 -34.67 3.44
CA PRO A 2 -21.47 -34.26 3.41
C PRO A 2 -21.93 -33.85 1.99
N VAL A 3 -23.09 -34.37 1.59
CA VAL A 3 -23.77 -33.96 0.35
C VAL A 3 -24.92 -33.05 0.74
N VAL A 4 -24.95 -31.85 0.18
CA VAL A 4 -26.04 -30.89 0.35
C VAL A 4 -26.91 -30.97 -0.89
N ARG A 5 -28.10 -31.58 -0.75
CA ARG A 5 -29.03 -31.76 -1.85
C ARG A 5 -29.89 -30.52 -2.00
N THR A 6 -29.86 -29.90 -3.18
CA THR A 6 -30.53 -28.62 -3.43
C THR A 6 -31.60 -28.75 -4.51
N ALA A 7 -32.82 -28.33 -4.19
CA ALA A 7 -33.86 -28.13 -5.18
C ALA A 7 -33.82 -26.70 -5.68
N VAL A 8 -33.72 -26.49 -7.00
CA VAL A 8 -33.82 -25.15 -7.60
C VAL A 8 -35.15 -25.05 -8.33
N ILE A 9 -36.02 -24.15 -7.91
CA ILE A 9 -37.32 -23.88 -8.52
C ILE A 9 -37.20 -22.64 -9.38
N LEU A 10 -37.45 -22.75 -10.67
CA LEU A 10 -37.62 -21.59 -11.54
C LEU A 10 -39.09 -21.14 -11.48
N LEU A 11 -39.35 -19.92 -11.00
CA LEU A 11 -40.71 -19.44 -10.74
C LEU A 11 -41.00 -18.12 -11.48
N GLY A 12 -41.92 -18.15 -12.45
CA GLY A 12 -42.32 -16.99 -13.25
C GLY A 12 -43.60 -16.33 -12.73
N LEU A 13 -43.57 -15.02 -12.46
CA LEU A 13 -44.69 -14.29 -11.84
C LEU A 13 -44.98 -12.90 -12.44
N PRO A 14 -46.26 -12.55 -12.68
CA PRO A 14 -47.43 -13.45 -12.76
C PRO A 14 -47.52 -14.11 -14.14
N ALA A 15 -48.30 -15.20 -14.26
CA ALA A 15 -48.51 -15.87 -15.55
C ALA A 15 -49.02 -14.90 -16.64
N GLY A 16 -48.55 -15.07 -17.88
CA GLY A 16 -49.00 -14.29 -19.04
C GLY A 16 -48.41 -12.88 -19.18
N GLN A 17 -47.46 -12.48 -18.32
CA GLN A 17 -46.72 -11.21 -18.46
C GLN A 17 -45.40 -11.41 -19.21
N PRO A 18 -44.83 -10.35 -19.83
CA PRO A 18 -43.45 -10.38 -20.30
C PRO A 18 -42.52 -10.43 -19.08
N LEU A 19 -42.03 -11.63 -18.78
CA LEU A 19 -41.09 -11.87 -17.68
C LEU A 19 -39.66 -11.80 -18.21
N ASN A 20 -38.75 -11.31 -17.38
CA ASN A 20 -37.32 -11.40 -17.65
C ASN A 20 -36.84 -12.81 -17.35
N LEU A 21 -37.22 -13.78 -18.18
CA LEU A 21 -36.72 -15.15 -18.09
C LEU A 21 -35.42 -15.23 -18.87
N ARG A 22 -34.35 -15.57 -18.17
CA ARG A 22 -33.04 -15.85 -18.76
C ARG A 22 -32.58 -17.19 -18.24
N GLY A 23 -32.25 -18.09 -19.17
CA GLY A 23 -31.89 -19.47 -18.86
C GLY A 23 -33.11 -20.39 -18.77
N ASP A 24 -32.94 -21.60 -19.28
CA ASP A 24 -33.82 -22.74 -19.06
C ASP A 24 -33.26 -23.61 -17.92
N ALA A 25 -33.98 -24.68 -17.55
CA ALA A 25 -33.50 -25.60 -16.53
C ALA A 25 -32.08 -26.15 -16.82
N PRO A 26 -31.72 -26.60 -18.04
CA PRO A 26 -30.34 -26.98 -18.38
C PRO A 26 -29.28 -25.91 -18.08
N TRP A 27 -29.56 -24.65 -18.40
CA TRP A 27 -28.63 -23.56 -18.08
C TRP A 27 -28.44 -23.41 -16.56
N TYR A 28 -29.53 -23.43 -15.79
CA TYR A 28 -29.46 -23.34 -14.32
C TYR A 28 -28.83 -24.58 -13.68
N VAL A 29 -28.94 -25.77 -14.29
CA VAL A 29 -28.21 -26.96 -13.86
C VAL A 29 -26.70 -26.69 -13.95
N SER A 30 -26.24 -26.10 -15.06
CA SER A 30 -24.82 -25.72 -15.20
C SER A 30 -24.43 -24.64 -14.18
N TYR A 31 -25.29 -23.63 -13.97
CA TYR A 31 -25.03 -22.53 -13.03
C TYR A 31 -24.89 -23.00 -11.58
N PHE A 32 -25.80 -23.85 -11.10
CA PHE A 32 -25.77 -24.30 -9.71
C PHE A 32 -24.83 -25.49 -9.50
N PHE A 33 -24.84 -26.47 -10.40
CA PHE A 33 -24.25 -27.79 -10.14
C PHE A 33 -23.02 -28.12 -10.98
N SER A 34 -22.54 -27.21 -11.84
CA SER A 34 -21.28 -27.49 -12.54
C SER A 34 -20.10 -27.50 -11.57
N PRO A 35 -19.27 -28.57 -11.58
CA PRO A 35 -18.11 -28.69 -10.70
C PRO A 35 -16.94 -27.81 -11.12
N THR A 36 -16.99 -27.16 -12.29
CA THR A 36 -15.88 -26.33 -12.78
C THR A 36 -16.13 -24.84 -12.65
N HIS A 37 -17.39 -24.40 -12.74
CA HIS A 37 -17.70 -22.97 -12.83
C HIS A 37 -19.01 -22.54 -12.19
N GLY A 38 -19.80 -23.47 -11.63
CA GLY A 38 -21.05 -23.13 -10.96
C GLY A 38 -20.89 -22.81 -9.48
N GLN A 39 -22.00 -22.60 -8.79
CA GLN A 39 -22.06 -22.48 -7.33
C GLN A 39 -21.44 -23.69 -6.63
N ALA A 40 -21.60 -24.90 -7.19
CA ALA A 40 -20.93 -26.10 -6.71
C ALA A 40 -19.40 -26.01 -6.79
N SER A 41 -18.84 -25.52 -7.90
CA SER A 41 -17.39 -25.29 -8.03
C SER A 41 -16.87 -24.31 -6.98
N TYR A 42 -17.59 -23.20 -6.78
CA TYR A 42 -17.26 -22.21 -5.76
C TYR A 42 -17.18 -22.86 -4.38
N TRP A 43 -18.25 -23.50 -3.93
CA TRP A 43 -18.31 -24.12 -2.60
C TRP A 43 -17.38 -25.32 -2.43
N LEU A 44 -17.11 -26.09 -3.49
CA LEU A 44 -16.08 -27.12 -3.46
C LEU A 44 -14.70 -26.53 -3.18
N LYS A 45 -14.34 -25.39 -3.80
CA LYS A 45 -13.09 -24.69 -3.46
C LYS A 45 -13.11 -24.16 -2.03
N GLN A 46 -14.19 -23.50 -1.62
CA GLN A 46 -14.25 -22.85 -0.30
C GLN A 46 -14.23 -23.83 0.87
N THR A 47 -14.79 -25.03 0.66
CA THR A 47 -14.85 -26.09 1.67
C THR A 47 -13.75 -27.13 1.51
N ASP A 48 -12.85 -26.95 0.55
CA ASP A 48 -11.81 -27.91 0.20
C ASP A 48 -12.34 -29.35 -0.06
N ASN A 49 -13.49 -29.41 -0.74
CA ASN A 49 -14.28 -30.62 -1.00
C ASN A 49 -14.85 -31.31 0.25
N GLU A 50 -15.00 -30.59 1.36
CA GLU A 50 -15.77 -31.12 2.49
C GLU A 50 -17.28 -31.04 2.24
N VAL A 51 -17.74 -30.16 1.34
CA VAL A 51 -19.16 -30.04 0.98
C VAL A 51 -19.36 -30.19 -0.53
N LEU A 52 -20.19 -31.16 -0.91
CA LEU A 52 -20.66 -31.30 -2.29
C LEU A 52 -22.06 -30.74 -2.45
N LEU A 53 -22.19 -29.68 -3.25
CA LEU A 53 -23.48 -29.15 -3.69
C LEU A 53 -23.96 -29.92 -4.92
N THR A 54 -25.12 -30.56 -4.81
CA THR A 54 -25.74 -31.31 -5.92
C THR A 54 -27.26 -31.16 -5.84
N GLY A 55 -28.00 -31.56 -6.87
CA GLY A 55 -29.44 -31.41 -6.83
C GLY A 55 -30.14 -31.48 -8.17
N GLU A 56 -31.33 -30.88 -8.19
CA GLU A 56 -32.23 -30.87 -9.34
C GLU A 56 -32.74 -29.44 -9.59
N VAL A 57 -32.87 -29.08 -10.87
CA VAL A 57 -33.53 -27.85 -11.29
C VAL A 57 -34.88 -28.19 -11.88
N PHE A 58 -35.92 -27.68 -11.26
CA PHE A 58 -37.28 -27.76 -11.73
C PHE A 58 -37.58 -26.59 -12.67
N ASP A 59 -38.02 -26.91 -13.89
CA ASP A 59 -38.28 -25.94 -14.95
C ASP A 59 -39.37 -24.92 -14.57
N TRP A 60 -39.44 -23.82 -15.30
CA TRP A 60 -40.31 -22.67 -15.03
C TRP A 60 -41.75 -23.09 -14.67
N ALA A 61 -42.14 -22.82 -13.44
CA ALA A 61 -43.52 -22.89 -12.97
C ALA A 61 -44.12 -21.48 -12.96
N PHE A 62 -45.35 -21.36 -13.45
CA PHE A 62 -46.07 -20.10 -13.49
C PHE A 62 -47.23 -20.17 -12.51
N ILE A 63 -47.39 -19.14 -11.68
CA ILE A 63 -48.51 -19.03 -10.75
C ILE A 63 -49.52 -18.03 -11.35
N ASP A 64 -50.77 -18.45 -11.39
CA ASP A 64 -51.89 -17.69 -11.98
C ASP A 64 -52.40 -16.55 -11.07
N ASP A 65 -51.77 -16.34 -9.92
CA ASP A 65 -52.02 -15.19 -9.05
C ASP A 65 -51.49 -13.91 -9.73
N PRO A 66 -52.34 -12.92 -10.07
CA PRO A 66 -51.91 -11.71 -10.76
C PRO A 66 -51.10 -10.75 -9.86
N ALA A 67 -51.15 -10.93 -8.54
CA ALA A 67 -50.47 -10.05 -7.58
C ALA A 67 -49.94 -10.85 -6.36
N PRO A 68 -49.01 -11.81 -6.58
CA PRO A 68 -48.50 -12.63 -5.50
C PRO A 68 -47.76 -11.77 -4.47
N ASP A 69 -48.15 -11.90 -3.21
CA ASP A 69 -47.41 -11.29 -2.10
C ASP A 69 -45.99 -11.89 -1.97
N LEU A 70 -44.97 -11.15 -2.44
CA LEU A 70 -43.54 -11.48 -2.32
C LEU A 70 -42.83 -10.60 -1.28
N SER A 71 -43.58 -10.00 -0.34
CA SER A 71 -43.05 -9.06 0.66
C SER A 71 -42.05 -9.67 1.63
N THR A 72 -42.09 -10.99 1.83
CA THR A 72 -41.20 -11.72 2.74
C THR A 72 -40.62 -12.94 2.06
N ARG A 73 -39.36 -13.28 2.36
CA ARG A 73 -38.65 -14.43 1.83
C ARG A 73 -39.40 -15.74 2.09
N ARG A 74 -39.84 -15.98 3.34
CA ARG A 74 -40.65 -17.15 3.72
C ARG A 74 -41.92 -17.33 2.88
N LYS A 75 -42.74 -16.28 2.71
CA LYS A 75 -43.97 -16.37 1.91
C LYS A 75 -43.67 -16.75 0.45
N THR A 76 -42.61 -16.18 -0.12
CA THR A 76 -42.16 -16.51 -1.48
C THR A 76 -41.76 -17.99 -1.58
N LEU A 77 -40.94 -18.48 -0.64
CA LEU A 77 -40.47 -19.86 -0.58
C LEU A 77 -41.63 -20.85 -0.42
N ASP A 78 -42.48 -20.65 0.58
CA ASP A 78 -43.62 -21.53 0.86
C ASP A 78 -44.60 -21.57 -0.32
N ARG A 79 -44.80 -20.44 -1.01
CA ARG A 79 -45.64 -20.38 -2.21
C ARG A 79 -45.02 -21.16 -3.37
N ALA A 80 -43.72 -21.00 -3.61
CA ALA A 80 -43.02 -21.72 -4.68
C ALA A 80 -43.07 -23.24 -4.46
N ILE A 81 -42.79 -23.68 -3.24
CA ILE A 81 -42.85 -25.10 -2.84
C ILE A 81 -44.25 -25.65 -3.05
N ARG A 82 -45.29 -24.99 -2.51
CA ARG A 82 -46.68 -25.44 -2.69
C ARG A 82 -47.09 -25.51 -4.14
N ALA A 83 -46.70 -24.53 -4.97
CA ALA A 83 -46.97 -24.58 -6.40
C ALA A 83 -46.39 -25.84 -7.04
N MET A 84 -45.16 -26.24 -6.67
CA MET A 84 -44.52 -27.45 -7.18
C MET A 84 -45.13 -28.75 -6.61
N GLU A 85 -45.44 -28.79 -5.32
CA GLU A 85 -46.09 -29.95 -4.68
C GLU A 85 -47.52 -30.18 -5.21
N ASP A 86 -48.32 -29.11 -5.32
CA ASP A 86 -49.73 -29.19 -5.68
C ASP A 86 -49.94 -29.41 -7.18
N SER A 87 -49.17 -28.72 -8.03
CA SER A 87 -49.37 -28.76 -9.49
C SER A 87 -48.53 -29.82 -10.20
N ARG A 88 -47.39 -30.21 -9.63
CA ARG A 88 -46.43 -31.13 -10.27
C ARG A 88 -46.10 -32.36 -9.43
N GLY A 89 -46.60 -32.46 -8.20
CA GLY A 89 -46.39 -33.63 -7.34
C GLY A 89 -44.93 -33.82 -6.93
N VAL A 90 -44.14 -32.74 -6.88
CA VAL A 90 -42.72 -32.79 -6.46
C VAL A 90 -42.63 -33.09 -4.96
N ASP A 91 -41.80 -34.06 -4.57
CA ASP A 91 -41.46 -34.32 -3.17
C ASP A 91 -40.15 -33.61 -2.80
N PHE A 92 -40.23 -32.67 -1.86
CA PHE A 92 -39.05 -31.93 -1.37
C PHE A 92 -38.31 -32.63 -0.23
N SER A 93 -38.84 -33.73 0.33
CA SER A 93 -38.22 -34.45 1.44
C SER A 93 -36.73 -34.81 1.24
N PRO A 94 -36.25 -35.13 0.01
CA PRO A 94 -34.85 -35.48 -0.21
C PRO A 94 -33.87 -34.30 -0.27
N PHE A 95 -34.34 -33.06 -0.26
CA PHE A 95 -33.50 -31.86 -0.43
C PHE A 95 -33.30 -31.13 0.90
N ASP A 96 -32.07 -30.68 1.16
CA ASP A 96 -31.64 -29.89 2.32
C ASP A 96 -31.90 -28.39 2.12
N VAL A 97 -31.70 -27.94 0.88
CA VAL A 97 -31.84 -26.54 0.48
C VAL A 97 -32.87 -26.41 -0.63
N VAL A 98 -33.68 -25.36 -0.58
CA VAL A 98 -34.60 -24.97 -1.65
C VAL A 98 -34.24 -23.57 -2.12
N VAL A 99 -33.79 -23.45 -3.37
CA VAL A 99 -33.53 -22.18 -4.03
C VAL A 99 -34.70 -21.85 -4.95
N VAL A 100 -35.25 -20.65 -4.85
CA VAL A 100 -36.27 -20.13 -5.75
C VAL A 100 -35.65 -19.03 -6.59
N VAL A 101 -35.61 -19.22 -7.90
CA VAL A 101 -35.20 -18.21 -8.88
C VAL A 101 -36.45 -17.54 -9.44
N LEU A 102 -36.65 -16.27 -9.09
CA LEU A 102 -37.80 -15.49 -9.48
C LEU A 102 -37.59 -14.83 -10.85
N GLY A 103 -38.39 -15.24 -11.82
CA GLY A 103 -38.63 -14.52 -13.06
C GLY A 103 -39.75 -13.51 -12.86
N LEU A 104 -39.37 -12.23 -12.70
CA LEU A 104 -40.32 -11.15 -12.42
C LEU A 104 -40.42 -10.20 -13.61
N ARG A 105 -41.51 -9.42 -13.66
CA ARG A 105 -41.53 -8.19 -14.45
C ARG A 105 -40.59 -7.16 -13.82
N ASP A 106 -40.02 -6.29 -14.65
CA ASP A 106 -39.14 -5.22 -14.17
C ASP A 106 -39.85 -4.33 -13.12
N GLY A 107 -39.13 -4.00 -12.05
CA GLY A 107 -39.63 -3.18 -10.95
C GLY A 107 -40.64 -3.87 -10.01
N TYR A 108 -40.90 -5.16 -10.17
CA TYR A 108 -41.77 -5.88 -9.23
C TYR A 108 -41.11 -5.96 -7.84
N PRO A 109 -41.76 -5.49 -6.76
CA PRO A 109 -41.21 -5.56 -5.42
C PRO A 109 -40.97 -7.01 -4.99
N SER A 110 -39.75 -7.31 -4.57
CA SER A 110 -39.37 -8.64 -4.09
C SER A 110 -38.22 -8.52 -3.09
N ASN A 111 -38.22 -9.42 -2.10
CA ASN A 111 -37.16 -9.51 -1.09
C ASN A 111 -36.33 -10.76 -1.35
N GLY A 112 -35.09 -10.58 -1.81
CA GLY A 112 -34.11 -11.65 -1.97
C GLY A 112 -33.39 -11.97 -0.65
N GLY A 113 -32.90 -13.19 -0.54
CA GLY A 113 -32.05 -13.65 0.55
C GLY A 113 -32.49 -15.00 1.11
N SER A 114 -31.93 -15.39 2.25
CA SER A 114 -32.23 -16.65 2.93
C SER A 114 -33.28 -16.52 4.04
N ASP A 115 -34.03 -17.60 4.25
CA ASP A 115 -34.99 -17.82 5.35
C ASP A 115 -35.28 -19.34 5.48
N VAL A 116 -36.13 -19.74 6.42
CA VAL A 116 -36.68 -21.09 6.49
C VAL A 116 -37.81 -21.25 5.48
N ALA A 117 -37.82 -22.38 4.77
CA ALA A 117 -38.91 -22.80 3.89
C ALA A 117 -39.59 -24.05 4.43
N THR A 118 -40.90 -24.20 4.22
CA THR A 118 -41.66 -25.36 4.71
C THR A 118 -42.29 -26.13 3.54
N SER A 119 -41.90 -27.40 3.38
CA SER A 119 -42.62 -28.37 2.54
C SER A 119 -43.65 -29.15 3.36
N ARG A 120 -44.44 -30.00 2.70
CA ARG A 120 -45.38 -30.92 3.39
C ARG A 120 -44.69 -31.82 4.43
N HIS A 121 -43.41 -32.13 4.22
CA HIS A 121 -42.70 -33.15 4.98
C HIS A 121 -41.70 -32.61 5.99
N ARG A 122 -41.07 -31.45 5.72
CA ARG A 122 -40.07 -30.86 6.63
C ARG A 122 -39.80 -29.38 6.37
N GLN A 123 -39.00 -28.80 7.26
CA GLN A 123 -38.38 -27.50 7.05
C GLN A 123 -37.05 -27.64 6.29
N HIS A 124 -36.76 -26.65 5.46
CA HIS A 124 -35.55 -26.54 4.64
C HIS A 124 -34.90 -25.18 4.85
N HIS A 125 -33.61 -25.08 4.50
CA HIS A 125 -33.00 -23.78 4.25
C HIS A 125 -33.48 -23.27 2.89
N GLY A 126 -34.15 -22.14 2.88
CA GLY A 126 -34.71 -21.53 1.68
C GLY A 126 -33.90 -20.33 1.22
N ILE A 127 -33.70 -20.18 -0.08
CA ILE A 127 -33.03 -19.05 -0.70
C ILE A 127 -33.94 -18.46 -1.77
N VAL A 128 -34.17 -17.15 -1.73
CA VAL A 128 -34.87 -16.42 -2.77
C VAL A 128 -33.86 -15.58 -3.54
N THR A 129 -33.76 -15.84 -4.84
CA THR A 129 -32.98 -15.05 -5.77
C THR A 129 -33.85 -14.68 -6.99
N ARG A 130 -33.39 -13.73 -7.79
CA ARG A 130 -34.04 -13.22 -8.98
C ARG A 130 -33.17 -13.51 -10.19
N VAL A 131 -33.78 -13.61 -11.36
CA VAL A 131 -33.03 -13.61 -12.61
C VAL A 131 -32.13 -12.37 -12.66
N ASN A 132 -30.88 -12.53 -13.08
CA ASN A 132 -29.80 -11.53 -13.05
C ASN A 132 -29.23 -11.13 -11.68
N ASP A 133 -29.65 -11.74 -10.55
CA ASP A 133 -28.91 -11.56 -9.30
C ASP A 133 -27.47 -12.05 -9.48
N ARG A 134 -26.52 -11.34 -8.87
CA ARG A 134 -25.09 -11.58 -9.02
C ARG A 134 -24.64 -12.92 -8.43
N PHE A 135 -23.52 -13.44 -8.93
CA PHE A 135 -22.96 -14.70 -8.46
C PHE A 135 -22.65 -14.67 -6.96
N ASP A 136 -22.04 -13.58 -6.48
CA ASP A 136 -21.65 -13.43 -5.09
C ASP A 136 -22.84 -13.36 -4.13
N PHE A 137 -23.96 -12.79 -4.56
CA PHE A 137 -25.20 -12.81 -3.79
C PHE A 137 -25.71 -14.23 -3.60
N VAL A 138 -25.83 -15.01 -4.69
CA VAL A 138 -26.30 -16.40 -4.59
C VAL A 138 -25.32 -17.27 -3.78
N ALA A 139 -24.02 -17.07 -3.95
CA ALA A 139 -23.00 -17.74 -3.16
C ALA A 139 -23.16 -17.39 -1.67
N HIS A 140 -23.31 -16.12 -1.32
CA HIS A 140 -23.53 -15.66 0.05
C HIS A 140 -24.74 -16.34 0.72
N GLU A 141 -25.88 -16.39 0.04
CA GLU A 141 -27.09 -17.01 0.58
C GLU A 141 -26.95 -18.54 0.72
N LEU A 142 -26.22 -19.19 -0.20
CA LEU A 142 -25.83 -20.59 -0.02
C LEU A 142 -24.93 -20.77 1.21
N GLY A 143 -24.08 -19.79 1.53
CA GLY A 143 -23.28 -19.78 2.76
C GLY A 143 -24.16 -19.84 4.01
N HIS A 144 -25.26 -19.07 4.06
CA HIS A 144 -26.23 -19.17 5.15
C HIS A 144 -26.90 -20.54 5.24
N ALA A 145 -27.22 -21.16 4.10
CA ALA A 145 -27.74 -22.53 4.08
C ALA A 145 -26.71 -23.57 4.57
N LEU A 146 -25.42 -23.26 4.50
CA LEU A 146 -24.32 -24.05 5.09
C LEU A 146 -24.04 -23.71 6.57
N GLY A 147 -24.87 -22.87 7.19
CA GLY A 147 -24.73 -22.48 8.61
C GLY A 147 -23.74 -21.35 8.86
N LEU A 148 -23.33 -20.62 7.82
CA LEU A 148 -22.42 -19.49 7.96
C LEU A 148 -23.17 -18.22 8.36
N THR A 149 -22.52 -17.38 9.16
CA THR A 149 -23.02 -16.05 9.56
C THR A 149 -22.27 -14.95 8.81
N HIS A 150 -22.74 -13.71 8.90
CA HIS A 150 -22.04 -12.57 8.34
C HIS A 150 -20.61 -12.44 8.88
N SER A 151 -19.72 -11.96 8.01
CA SER A 151 -18.38 -11.53 8.41
C SER A 151 -18.33 -10.05 8.72
N PHE A 152 -17.42 -9.69 9.62
CA PHE A 152 -17.29 -8.35 10.17
C PHE A 152 -15.98 -7.69 9.76
N GLY A 153 -15.89 -6.37 9.93
CA GLY A 153 -14.66 -5.61 9.70
C GLY A 153 -14.70 -4.26 10.38
N ASP A 154 -14.64 -3.18 9.60
CA ASP A 154 -14.63 -1.80 10.11
C ASP A 154 -15.82 -1.56 11.08
N PRO A 155 -15.57 -1.32 12.38
CA PRO A 155 -16.64 -1.10 13.36
C PRO A 155 -17.43 0.20 13.11
N ALA A 156 -16.91 1.14 12.31
CA ALA A 156 -17.65 2.33 11.92
C ALA A 156 -18.70 2.03 10.82
N PHE A 157 -18.56 0.93 10.10
CA PHE A 157 -19.52 0.52 9.09
C PHE A 157 -20.81 -0.01 9.75
N LYS A 158 -21.96 0.43 9.26
CA LYS A 158 -23.27 0.02 9.76
C LYS A 158 -24.23 -0.23 8.61
N ASP A 159 -24.56 -1.50 8.39
CA ASP A 159 -25.64 -1.88 7.50
C ASP A 159 -26.99 -1.88 8.25
N PRO A 160 -28.10 -1.43 7.63
CA PRO A 160 -29.42 -1.45 8.27
C PRO A 160 -29.86 -2.88 8.63
N GLY A 161 -30.01 -3.14 9.94
CA GLY A 161 -30.47 -4.44 10.45
C GLY A 161 -29.35 -5.35 10.95
N GLU A 162 -28.08 -4.98 10.76
CA GLU A 162 -26.91 -5.71 11.26
C GLU A 162 -26.25 -5.01 12.44
N ASP A 163 -25.42 -5.73 13.20
CA ASP A 163 -24.54 -5.12 14.20
C ASP A 163 -23.45 -4.25 13.55
N TYR A 164 -22.79 -3.40 14.35
CA TYR A 164 -21.68 -2.59 13.87
C TYR A 164 -20.54 -3.48 13.35
N GLY A 165 -20.06 -3.12 12.16
CA GLY A 165 -19.10 -3.88 11.38
C GLY A 165 -19.67 -5.08 10.63
N GLY A 166 -20.96 -5.42 10.76
CA GLY A 166 -21.60 -6.47 9.95
C GLY A 166 -21.53 -6.13 8.46
N TYR A 167 -21.30 -7.13 7.62
CA TYR A 167 -20.97 -6.96 6.19
C TYR A 167 -19.70 -6.12 5.90
N ALA A 168 -18.87 -5.83 6.91
CA ALA A 168 -17.69 -4.96 6.73
C ALA A 168 -16.38 -5.71 6.45
N HIS A 169 -16.41 -7.02 6.21
CA HIS A 169 -15.22 -7.75 5.79
C HIS A 169 -15.04 -7.61 4.27
N PRO A 170 -14.08 -6.81 3.77
CA PRO A 170 -13.91 -6.64 2.34
C PRO A 170 -13.63 -7.98 1.65
N TYR A 171 -12.68 -8.77 2.15
CA TYR A 171 -12.22 -10.00 1.47
C TYR A 171 -13.01 -11.27 1.86
N CYS A 172 -14.33 -11.20 2.09
CA CYS A 172 -15.10 -12.39 2.47
C CYS A 172 -16.50 -12.41 1.83
N ILE A 173 -16.87 -13.56 1.27
CA ILE A 173 -18.20 -13.74 0.67
C ILE A 173 -19.35 -13.53 1.65
N MET A 174 -19.13 -13.81 2.94
CA MET A 174 -20.13 -13.56 4.00
C MET A 174 -20.30 -12.06 4.33
N SER A 175 -19.70 -11.18 3.53
CA SER A 175 -19.94 -9.74 3.52
C SER A 175 -20.47 -9.23 2.17
N ALA A 176 -20.92 -10.12 1.28
CA ALA A 176 -21.63 -9.75 0.06
C ALA A 176 -22.83 -8.84 0.41
N MET A 177 -23.17 -7.92 -0.48
CA MET A 177 -23.96 -6.69 -0.27
C MET A 177 -23.10 -5.44 -0.12
N ALA A 178 -22.27 -5.34 0.92
CA ALA A 178 -21.57 -4.10 1.22
C ALA A 178 -20.04 -4.16 1.13
N TYR A 179 -19.43 -5.30 1.48
CA TYR A 179 -17.99 -5.47 1.61
C TYR A 179 -17.29 -4.35 2.44
N GLY A 180 -18.00 -3.72 3.38
CA GLY A 180 -17.49 -2.58 4.15
C GLY A 180 -17.53 -1.24 3.41
N GLY A 181 -18.45 -1.06 2.47
CA GLY A 181 -18.66 0.21 1.78
C GLY A 181 -17.66 0.49 0.65
N ILE A 182 -16.75 -0.43 0.35
CA ILE A 182 -15.81 -0.32 -0.78
C ILE A 182 -16.48 -0.50 -2.16
N GLY A 183 -17.82 -0.54 -2.21
CA GLY A 183 -18.59 -0.70 -3.43
C GLY A 183 -18.62 -2.15 -3.91
N SER A 184 -19.74 -2.51 -4.55
CA SER A 184 -20.01 -3.85 -5.05
C SER A 184 -18.90 -4.35 -5.98
N SER A 185 -18.45 -5.61 -5.77
CA SER A 185 -17.45 -6.36 -6.55
C SER A 185 -16.02 -5.81 -6.55
N TYR A 186 -15.12 -6.53 -5.89
CA TYR A 186 -13.91 -7.07 -6.54
C TYR A 186 -14.19 -7.21 -8.04
N LEU A 187 -13.58 -6.34 -8.87
CA LEU A 187 -13.93 -6.02 -10.28
C LEU A 187 -14.76 -7.13 -10.95
N PRO A 188 -15.90 -6.82 -11.60
CA PRO A 188 -16.74 -7.87 -12.16
C PRO A 188 -15.88 -8.76 -13.05
N ALA A 189 -15.76 -10.03 -12.66
CA ALA A 189 -15.28 -11.05 -13.59
C ALA A 189 -16.09 -10.88 -14.87
N THR A 190 -15.43 -10.99 -16.02
CA THR A 190 -16.15 -11.04 -17.29
C THR A 190 -17.22 -12.12 -17.16
N PRO A 191 -18.52 -11.78 -17.30
CA PRO A 191 -19.55 -12.76 -17.06
C PRO A 191 -19.35 -13.90 -18.04
N ARG A 192 -19.34 -15.13 -17.52
CA ARG A 192 -19.44 -16.31 -18.38
C ARG A 192 -20.68 -16.13 -19.25
N ASP A 193 -20.54 -16.48 -20.53
CA ASP A 193 -21.62 -16.38 -21.52
C ASP A 193 -22.36 -15.02 -21.59
N ASN A 194 -21.73 -13.93 -21.13
CA ASN A 194 -22.31 -12.59 -20.99
C ASN A 194 -23.61 -12.53 -20.13
N ARG A 195 -23.77 -13.46 -19.19
CA ARG A 195 -24.93 -13.53 -18.27
C ARG A 195 -24.69 -12.76 -16.97
N PRO A 196 -25.56 -11.82 -16.57
CA PRO A 196 -25.39 -11.06 -15.32
C PRO A 196 -25.29 -11.92 -14.05
N GLU A 197 -25.82 -13.14 -14.07
CA GLU A 197 -25.72 -14.11 -12.97
C GLU A 197 -24.28 -14.56 -12.68
N TYR A 198 -23.37 -14.42 -13.65
CA TYR A 198 -21.92 -14.60 -13.47
C TYR A 198 -21.16 -13.30 -13.24
N SER A 199 -21.87 -12.17 -13.10
CA SER A 199 -21.24 -10.93 -12.69
C SER A 199 -20.94 -10.96 -11.19
N GLY A 200 -19.81 -10.36 -10.80
CA GLY A 200 -19.41 -10.24 -9.41
C GLY A 200 -19.22 -11.60 -8.73
N LEU A 201 -18.16 -12.34 -9.09
CA LEU A 201 -17.88 -13.66 -8.51
C LEU A 201 -17.65 -13.66 -6.99
N GLY A 202 -17.35 -12.50 -6.42
CA GLY A 202 -17.12 -12.32 -4.98
C GLY A 202 -15.81 -12.95 -4.52
N PRO A 203 -15.25 -12.50 -3.38
CA PRO A 203 -14.03 -13.08 -2.84
C PRO A 203 -14.30 -14.49 -2.26
N SER A 204 -13.24 -15.23 -1.94
CA SER A 204 -13.33 -16.47 -1.17
C SER A 204 -13.85 -16.23 0.26
N LEU A 205 -14.33 -17.29 0.89
CA LEU A 205 -14.67 -17.32 2.31
C LEU A 205 -13.42 -17.03 3.15
N ASN A 206 -13.54 -16.28 4.26
CA ASN A 206 -12.41 -16.04 5.15
C ASN A 206 -11.87 -17.30 5.83
N ALA A 207 -10.57 -17.33 6.13
CA ALA A 207 -9.93 -18.52 6.68
C ALA A 207 -10.36 -18.85 8.10
N THR A 208 -10.75 -17.85 8.90
CA THR A 208 -11.24 -18.09 10.27
C THR A 208 -12.49 -18.95 10.27
N THR A 209 -13.47 -18.60 9.43
CA THR A 209 -14.70 -19.39 9.27
C THR A 209 -14.37 -20.76 8.70
N ALA A 210 -13.57 -20.84 7.64
CA ALA A 210 -13.20 -22.11 7.03
C ALA A 210 -12.46 -23.05 8.00
N LEU A 211 -11.54 -22.54 8.83
CA LEU A 211 -10.85 -23.30 9.87
C LEU A 211 -11.81 -23.78 10.97
N GLY A 212 -12.71 -22.90 11.44
CA GLY A 212 -13.69 -23.25 12.46
C GLY A 212 -14.61 -24.41 12.06
N HIS A 213 -14.93 -24.51 10.76
CA HIS A 213 -15.67 -25.64 10.19
C HIS A 213 -14.80 -26.84 9.81
N GLY A 214 -13.49 -26.77 9.98
CA GLY A 214 -12.55 -27.84 9.60
C GLY A 214 -12.45 -28.04 8.09
N TRP A 215 -12.76 -27.01 7.30
CA TRP A 215 -12.78 -27.06 5.83
C TRP A 215 -11.42 -26.82 5.19
N ILE A 216 -10.49 -26.15 5.86
CA ILE A 216 -9.13 -25.94 5.33
C ILE A 216 -8.08 -26.47 6.30
N HIS A 217 -6.88 -26.76 5.78
CA HIS A 217 -5.74 -27.15 6.61
C HIS A 217 -5.12 -25.89 7.22
N GLY A 218 -5.10 -25.83 8.56
CA GLY A 218 -4.42 -24.79 9.31
C GLY A 218 -3.38 -25.33 10.27
N HIS A 219 -2.45 -24.47 10.65
CA HIS A 219 -1.52 -24.71 11.76
C HIS A 219 -1.86 -23.79 12.93
N THR A 220 -1.72 -24.28 14.15
CA THR A 220 -1.94 -23.47 15.36
C THR A 220 -0.60 -23.04 15.95
N TYR A 221 -0.44 -21.74 16.15
CA TYR A 221 0.73 -21.13 16.79
C TYR A 221 0.32 -20.45 18.09
N ASP A 222 0.97 -20.80 19.19
CA ASP A 222 0.76 -20.17 20.49
C ASP A 222 2.02 -19.39 20.92
N PRO A 223 2.02 -18.04 20.85
CA PRO A 223 3.16 -17.22 21.24
C PRO A 223 3.47 -17.29 22.75
N ALA A 224 2.57 -17.81 23.59
CA ALA A 224 2.84 -17.97 25.02
C ALA A 224 3.72 -19.18 25.31
N THR A 225 3.72 -20.19 24.43
CA THR A 225 4.45 -21.44 24.62
C THR A 225 5.53 -21.68 23.56
N ALA A 226 5.41 -21.04 22.39
CA ALA A 226 6.35 -21.17 21.28
C ALA A 226 7.27 -19.95 21.13
N GLY A 227 8.50 -20.19 20.67
CA GLY A 227 9.42 -19.15 20.24
C GLY A 227 9.06 -18.56 18.87
N ALA A 228 10.01 -17.88 18.23
CA ALA A 228 9.86 -17.49 16.84
C ALA A 228 9.76 -18.75 15.93
N ALA A 229 8.86 -18.74 14.97
CA ALA A 229 8.61 -19.85 14.05
C ALA A 229 8.26 -19.34 12.65
N GLU A 230 8.57 -20.13 11.63
CA GLU A 230 8.28 -19.82 10.24
C GLU A 230 7.22 -20.76 9.68
N PHE A 231 6.32 -20.20 8.89
CA PHE A 231 5.20 -20.91 8.31
C PHE A 231 5.11 -20.56 6.83
N THR A 232 5.31 -21.54 5.98
CA THR A 232 4.94 -21.44 4.57
C THR A 232 3.44 -21.65 4.46
N LEU A 233 2.74 -20.65 3.95
CA LEU A 233 1.32 -20.65 3.66
C LEU A 233 1.12 -20.78 2.16
N ARG A 234 0.26 -21.70 1.72
CA ARG A 234 -0.16 -21.76 0.33
C ARG A 234 -1.49 -21.06 0.12
N SER A 235 -1.67 -20.52 -1.08
CA SER A 235 -2.96 -19.99 -1.50
C SER A 235 -3.99 -21.12 -1.60
N ARG A 236 -5.28 -20.77 -1.45
CA ARG A 236 -6.34 -21.77 -1.62
C ARG A 236 -6.54 -22.08 -3.09
N HIS A 237 -6.33 -23.35 -3.43
CA HIS A 237 -6.68 -23.93 -4.72
C HIS A 237 -7.69 -25.05 -4.53
N TRP A 238 -8.27 -25.49 -5.63
CA TRP A 238 -9.17 -26.63 -5.68
C TRP A 238 -8.43 -27.90 -5.23
N LEU A 239 -9.10 -28.79 -4.49
CA LEU A 239 -8.50 -30.04 -3.97
C LEU A 239 -7.24 -29.80 -3.10
N GLY A 240 -7.30 -28.78 -2.26
CA GLY A 240 -6.19 -28.31 -1.45
C GLY A 240 -5.89 -29.12 -0.19
N ARG A 241 -6.83 -29.83 0.44
CA ARG A 241 -6.63 -30.35 1.80
C ARG A 241 -5.71 -31.56 1.80
N ASP A 242 -4.42 -31.27 1.80
CA ASP A 242 -3.34 -32.22 1.90
C ASP A 242 -2.41 -31.77 3.03
N THR A 243 -2.27 -32.64 4.04
CA THR A 243 -1.37 -32.40 5.18
C THR A 243 0.10 -32.52 4.81
N ALA A 244 0.42 -33.10 3.65
CA ALA A 244 1.77 -33.11 3.08
C ALA A 244 2.13 -31.77 2.40
N LEU A 245 1.13 -30.94 2.09
CA LEU A 245 1.34 -29.59 1.57
C LEU A 245 1.40 -28.56 2.71
N PRO A 246 2.02 -27.39 2.47
CA PRO A 246 1.96 -26.28 3.41
C PRO A 246 0.51 -25.93 3.81
N PRO A 247 0.26 -25.49 5.05
CA PRO A 247 -1.09 -25.08 5.48
C PRO A 247 -1.62 -23.90 4.66
N GLN A 248 -2.94 -23.75 4.60
CA GLN A 248 -3.59 -22.59 3.96
C GLN A 248 -3.67 -21.37 4.87
N ALA A 249 -3.56 -21.59 6.19
CA ALA A 249 -3.64 -20.54 7.19
C ALA A 249 -2.87 -20.90 8.46
N VAL A 250 -2.47 -19.88 9.21
CA VAL A 250 -2.01 -20.05 10.61
C VAL A 250 -3.02 -19.40 11.53
N GLU A 251 -3.52 -20.18 12.49
CA GLU A 251 -4.26 -19.67 13.65
C GLU A 251 -3.29 -19.34 14.78
N VAL A 252 -3.31 -18.10 15.24
CA VAL A 252 -2.52 -17.59 16.35
C VAL A 252 -3.40 -17.48 17.59
N LEU A 253 -3.07 -18.24 18.63
CA LEU A 253 -3.76 -18.22 19.92
C LEU A 253 -3.19 -17.09 20.78
N ALA A 254 -3.75 -15.90 20.66
CA ALA A 254 -3.29 -14.75 21.43
C ALA A 254 -3.71 -14.85 22.91
N PRO A 255 -3.02 -14.13 23.81
CA PRO A 255 -3.40 -14.03 25.22
C PRO A 255 -4.87 -13.63 25.40
N GLY A 256 -5.52 -14.20 26.42
CA GLY A 256 -6.94 -13.95 26.73
C GLY A 256 -7.93 -14.78 25.91
N GLY A 257 -7.47 -15.86 25.25
CA GLY A 257 -8.33 -16.83 24.57
C GLY A 257 -8.89 -16.34 23.23
N ARG A 258 -8.31 -15.25 22.68
CA ARG A 258 -8.62 -14.73 21.34
C ARG A 258 -7.78 -15.46 20.30
N ASN A 259 -8.34 -15.71 19.13
CA ASN A 259 -7.60 -16.24 18.01
C ASN A 259 -7.53 -15.24 16.84
N TYR A 260 -6.43 -15.28 16.13
CA TYR A 260 -6.19 -14.54 14.90
C TYR A 260 -5.85 -15.52 13.81
N VAL A 261 -6.37 -15.33 12.60
CA VAL A 261 -6.07 -16.21 11.48
C VAL A 261 -5.40 -15.39 10.40
N ILE A 262 -4.26 -15.89 9.94
CA ILE A 262 -3.46 -15.33 8.86
C ILE A 262 -3.62 -16.26 7.67
N GLU A 263 -4.09 -15.74 6.54
CA GLU A 263 -4.25 -16.49 5.30
C GLU A 263 -3.58 -15.80 4.12
N TYR A 264 -3.07 -16.59 3.18
CA TYR A 264 -2.56 -16.10 1.91
C TYR A 264 -3.59 -16.26 0.81
N ARG A 265 -3.85 -15.17 0.07
CA ARG A 265 -4.72 -15.17 -1.11
C ARG A 265 -4.02 -14.60 -2.31
N GLU A 266 -4.30 -15.21 -3.45
CA GLU A 266 -3.87 -14.74 -4.75
C GLU A 266 -5.02 -14.07 -5.49
N ASN A 267 -4.69 -13.17 -6.41
CA ASN A 267 -5.65 -12.59 -7.34
C ASN A 267 -5.93 -13.57 -8.50
N ALA A 268 -6.36 -14.79 -8.18
CA ALA A 268 -6.67 -15.84 -9.14
C ALA A 268 -8.01 -16.52 -8.81
N ASP A 269 -8.59 -17.20 -9.80
CA ASP A 269 -9.90 -17.85 -9.72
C ASP A 269 -10.99 -16.89 -9.18
N TRP A 270 -11.64 -17.28 -8.08
CA TRP A 270 -12.69 -16.53 -7.39
C TRP A 270 -12.16 -15.28 -6.67
N ASP A 271 -10.87 -15.22 -6.30
CA ASP A 271 -10.27 -14.03 -5.66
C ASP A 271 -9.65 -13.05 -6.69
N GLN A 272 -9.86 -13.26 -7.99
CA GLN A 272 -9.23 -12.47 -9.06
C GLN A 272 -9.42 -10.95 -8.96
N GLY A 273 -10.51 -10.47 -8.35
CA GLY A 273 -10.74 -9.04 -8.23
C GLY A 273 -9.93 -8.36 -7.11
N GLN A 274 -9.10 -9.07 -6.32
CA GLN A 274 -8.31 -8.50 -5.20
C GLN A 274 -7.25 -7.47 -5.65
N GLY A 275 -6.98 -7.42 -6.96
CA GLY A 275 -6.00 -6.53 -7.60
C GLY A 275 -4.57 -7.00 -7.44
N THR A 276 -4.20 -7.47 -6.24
CA THR A 276 -2.89 -8.08 -5.95
C THR A 276 -3.03 -9.24 -4.97
N PRO A 277 -2.10 -10.21 -4.99
CA PRO A 277 -1.96 -11.19 -3.91
C PRO A 277 -1.75 -10.48 -2.57
N ALA A 278 -2.19 -11.10 -1.48
CA ALA A 278 -2.07 -10.50 -0.15
C ALA A 278 -2.16 -11.54 0.96
N LEU A 279 -1.63 -11.17 2.12
CA LEU A 279 -2.01 -11.79 3.39
C LEU A 279 -3.19 -11.04 3.99
N ILE A 280 -4.19 -11.79 4.46
CA ILE A 280 -5.33 -11.25 5.21
C ILE A 280 -5.18 -11.73 6.65
N VAL A 281 -5.36 -10.79 7.58
CA VAL A 281 -5.40 -11.09 9.02
C VAL A 281 -6.79 -10.79 9.53
N ALA A 282 -7.39 -11.78 10.18
CA ALA A 282 -8.72 -11.67 10.77
C ALA A 282 -8.76 -12.21 12.20
N GLN A 283 -9.69 -11.73 13.02
CA GLN A 283 -9.94 -12.22 14.38
C GLN A 283 -11.16 -13.14 14.41
N GLY A 284 -11.11 -14.25 15.13
CA GLY A 284 -12.30 -15.09 15.35
C GLY A 284 -13.22 -14.52 16.42
N ARG A 285 -14.45 -14.23 16.01
CA ARG A 285 -15.52 -13.77 16.90
C ARG A 285 -16.16 -14.91 17.71
N GLY A 286 -15.97 -16.16 17.31
CA GLY A 286 -16.37 -17.34 18.10
C GLY A 286 -15.37 -17.82 19.13
N SER A 287 -14.23 -17.13 19.24
CA SER A 287 -13.19 -17.54 20.16
C SER A 287 -13.64 -17.44 21.61
N THR A 288 -13.01 -18.20 22.50
CA THR A 288 -13.31 -18.16 23.94
C THR A 288 -13.13 -16.77 24.54
N GLY A 289 -12.32 -15.91 23.92
CA GLY A 289 -12.09 -14.52 24.33
C GLY A 289 -13.07 -13.50 23.76
N ASP A 290 -14.06 -13.90 22.94
CA ASP A 290 -15.12 -13.03 22.43
C ASP A 290 -16.49 -13.41 23.05
N ALA A 291 -16.91 -12.59 24.02
CA ALA A 291 -18.18 -12.79 24.72
C ALA A 291 -19.41 -12.33 23.93
N HIS A 292 -19.24 -11.57 22.83
CA HIS A 292 -20.36 -10.99 22.07
C HIS A 292 -20.92 -11.98 21.05
N TYR A 293 -20.08 -12.89 20.57
CA TYR A 293 -20.43 -13.84 19.50
C TYR A 293 -20.04 -15.29 19.87
N PRO A 294 -20.38 -15.75 21.08
CA PRO A 294 -19.87 -17.01 21.62
C PRO A 294 -20.24 -18.20 20.73
N GLY A 295 -19.25 -19.00 20.36
CA GLY A 295 -19.45 -20.22 19.56
C GLY A 295 -19.87 -19.97 18.11
N THR A 296 -19.83 -18.73 17.61
CA THR A 296 -20.09 -18.44 16.19
C THR A 296 -18.78 -18.47 15.40
N PHE A 297 -18.66 -19.22 14.31
CA PHE A 297 -17.45 -19.18 13.48
C PHE A 297 -17.35 -17.91 12.61
N ALA A 298 -17.85 -16.78 13.12
CA ALA A 298 -17.77 -15.46 12.53
C ALA A 298 -16.36 -14.88 12.67
N THR A 299 -16.05 -13.90 11.81
CA THR A 299 -14.73 -13.30 11.72
C THR A 299 -14.81 -11.79 11.74
N THR A 300 -13.73 -11.12 12.15
CA THR A 300 -13.52 -9.68 11.95
C THR A 300 -12.25 -9.46 11.12
N TYR A 301 -12.37 -8.83 9.96
CA TYR A 301 -11.23 -8.35 9.18
C TYR A 301 -10.46 -7.30 9.99
N LEU A 302 -9.14 -7.45 10.06
CA LEU A 302 -8.27 -6.49 10.75
C LEU A 302 -7.29 -5.82 9.81
N ALA A 303 -6.69 -6.59 8.90
CA ALA A 303 -5.59 -6.10 8.10
C ALA A 303 -5.42 -6.87 6.79
N LEU A 304 -4.90 -6.14 5.80
CA LEU A 304 -4.41 -6.65 4.53
C LEU A 304 -2.92 -6.28 4.39
N ARG A 305 -2.12 -7.20 3.87
CA ARG A 305 -0.72 -6.96 3.49
C ARG A 305 -0.54 -7.35 2.03
N ARG A 306 -0.55 -6.34 1.16
CA ARG A 306 -0.43 -6.52 -0.31
C ARG A 306 0.97 -6.99 -0.68
N LEU A 307 1.05 -7.89 -1.65
CA LEU A 307 2.28 -8.45 -2.19
C LEU A 307 2.44 -8.02 -3.66
N PRO A 308 3.66 -7.67 -4.12
CA PRO A 308 4.90 -7.60 -3.33
C PRO A 308 4.87 -6.48 -2.28
N ILE A 309 5.58 -6.67 -1.17
CA ILE A 309 5.69 -5.63 -0.13
C ILE A 309 6.79 -4.64 -0.49
N ALA A 310 6.67 -3.40 -0.03
CA ALA A 310 7.86 -2.56 0.10
C ALA A 310 8.72 -3.12 1.24
N PHE A 311 9.94 -3.56 0.94
CA PHE A 311 10.85 -4.12 1.93
C PHE A 311 11.16 -3.07 3.01
N GLY A 312 11.33 -3.48 4.26
CA GLY A 312 11.48 -2.54 5.37
C GLY A 312 10.31 -1.60 5.65
N SER A 313 9.19 -1.75 4.94
CA SER A 313 7.96 -1.01 5.26
C SER A 313 7.11 -1.75 6.29
N TRP A 314 6.25 -1.00 6.95
CA TRP A 314 5.14 -1.53 7.75
C TRP A 314 4.17 -2.41 6.94
N GLY A 315 4.22 -2.35 5.61
CA GLY A 315 3.45 -3.22 4.72
C GLY A 315 3.86 -4.70 4.75
N GLY A 316 5.06 -5.03 5.25
CA GLY A 316 5.52 -6.41 5.45
C GLY A 316 5.21 -6.99 6.84
N VAL A 317 4.65 -6.17 7.74
CA VAL A 317 4.58 -6.47 9.16
C VAL A 317 3.16 -6.32 9.71
N TYR A 318 2.75 -7.23 10.59
CA TYR A 318 1.54 -7.09 11.40
C TYR A 318 1.86 -7.34 12.88
N ASN A 319 1.34 -6.48 13.75
CA ASN A 319 1.50 -6.62 15.21
C ASN A 319 0.12 -6.79 15.83
N GLY A 320 -0.18 -8.02 16.28
CA GLY A 320 -1.37 -8.33 17.06
C GLY A 320 -1.09 -8.32 18.56
N PRO A 321 -2.11 -8.57 19.40
CA PRO A 321 -1.91 -8.66 20.85
C PRO A 321 -1.00 -9.83 21.22
N GLY A 322 0.22 -9.52 21.68
CA GLY A 322 1.18 -10.51 22.15
C GLY A 322 1.99 -11.22 21.04
N PHE A 323 1.80 -10.89 19.77
CA PHE A 323 2.54 -11.51 18.66
C PHE A 323 2.82 -10.55 17.51
N GLY A 324 3.85 -10.89 16.75
CA GLY A 324 4.30 -10.17 15.58
C GLY A 324 4.43 -11.11 14.39
N MET A 325 4.03 -10.64 13.21
CA MET A 325 4.13 -11.33 11.93
C MET A 325 4.97 -10.52 10.96
N GLU A 326 5.88 -11.18 10.26
CA GLU A 326 6.72 -10.64 9.21
C GLU A 326 6.63 -11.53 7.96
N VAL A 327 6.48 -10.94 6.78
CA VAL A 327 6.61 -11.67 5.51
C VAL A 327 8.09 -11.82 5.19
N ILE A 328 8.55 -13.05 5.00
CA ILE A 328 9.98 -13.33 4.77
C ILE A 328 10.26 -13.99 3.42
N ALA A 329 9.28 -14.59 2.74
CA ALA A 329 9.48 -15.12 1.39
C ALA A 329 8.16 -15.23 0.62
N ARG A 330 8.25 -15.26 -0.71
CA ARG A 330 7.12 -15.58 -1.59
C ARG A 330 7.62 -16.42 -2.76
N SER A 331 6.90 -17.49 -3.09
CA SER A 331 7.09 -18.25 -4.32
C SER A 331 5.81 -18.18 -5.15
N PRO A 332 5.78 -17.33 -6.20
CA PRO A 332 4.67 -17.30 -7.14
C PRO A 332 4.50 -18.61 -7.91
N ALA A 333 5.59 -19.35 -8.14
CA ALA A 333 5.56 -20.63 -8.85
C ALA A 333 4.90 -21.73 -8.01
N ASP A 334 5.14 -21.73 -6.70
CA ASP A 334 4.57 -22.71 -5.77
C ASP A 334 3.27 -22.20 -5.12
N HIS A 335 2.81 -21.01 -5.50
CA HIS A 335 1.64 -20.34 -4.91
C HIS A 335 1.71 -20.23 -3.38
N THR A 336 2.89 -19.88 -2.86
CA THR A 336 3.16 -19.80 -1.41
C THR A 336 3.75 -18.47 -0.96
N VAL A 337 3.54 -18.16 0.32
CA VAL A 337 4.19 -17.08 1.06
C VAL A 337 4.68 -17.64 2.39
N THR A 338 5.90 -17.31 2.79
CA THR A 338 6.42 -17.68 4.11
C THR A 338 6.35 -16.48 5.04
N VAL A 339 5.74 -16.70 6.20
CA VAL A 339 5.65 -15.71 7.27
C VAL A 339 6.43 -16.20 8.49
N ARG A 340 7.06 -15.28 9.20
CA ARG A 340 7.68 -15.52 10.50
C ARG A 340 6.78 -14.93 11.58
N LEU A 341 6.35 -15.77 12.51
CA LEU A 341 5.63 -15.38 13.71
C LEU A 341 6.56 -15.42 14.91
N ARG A 342 6.39 -14.47 15.84
CA ARG A 342 7.14 -14.45 17.10
C ARG A 342 6.34 -13.82 18.23
N PRO A 343 6.67 -14.13 19.50
CA PRO A 343 6.09 -13.44 20.65
C PRO A 343 6.47 -11.96 20.65
N GLY A 344 5.57 -11.11 21.11
CA GLY A 344 5.79 -9.65 21.20
C GLY A 344 5.66 -8.94 19.86
N ARG A 345 6.24 -7.73 19.75
CA ARG A 345 6.14 -6.91 18.53
C ARG A 345 7.33 -7.15 17.61
N VAL A 346 7.08 -7.08 16.31
CA VAL A 346 8.09 -6.99 15.25
C VAL A 346 8.18 -5.57 14.71
N GLN A 347 9.41 -5.19 14.33
CA GLN A 347 9.69 -3.99 13.56
C GLN A 347 10.01 -4.41 12.13
N PRO A 348 9.65 -3.59 11.12
CA PRO A 348 10.17 -3.77 9.79
C PRO A 348 11.70 -3.77 9.79
N VAL A 349 12.29 -4.56 8.90
CA VAL A 349 13.73 -4.54 8.67
C VAL A 349 14.14 -3.17 8.12
N GLU A 350 14.88 -2.39 8.89
CA GLU A 350 15.38 -1.10 8.41
C GLU A 350 16.48 -1.32 7.36
N ILE A 351 16.35 -0.64 6.22
CA ILE A 351 17.48 -0.44 5.31
C ILE A 351 18.04 0.94 5.62
N ALA A 352 19.30 0.98 6.01
CA ALA A 352 20.01 2.22 6.25
C ALA A 352 20.87 2.57 5.03
N PHE A 353 20.84 3.83 4.64
CA PHE A 353 21.67 4.37 3.58
C PHE A 353 22.62 5.39 4.16
N THR A 354 23.90 5.24 3.82
CA THR A 354 24.94 6.19 4.23
C THR A 354 25.81 6.52 3.03
N ASP A 355 26.14 7.80 2.88
CA ASP A 355 27.07 8.28 1.87
C ASP A 355 28.15 9.16 2.50
N HIS A 356 29.33 9.17 1.87
CA HIS A 356 30.36 10.16 2.13
C HIS A 356 31.23 10.34 0.89
N VAL A 357 31.87 11.51 0.80
CA VAL A 357 32.83 11.85 -0.26
C VAL A 357 34.19 12.12 0.38
N GLU A 358 35.21 11.41 -0.08
CA GLU A 358 36.60 11.57 0.37
C GLU A 358 37.47 12.08 -0.80
N THR A 359 38.37 13.02 -0.51
CA THR A 359 39.42 13.41 -1.46
C THR A 359 40.59 12.42 -1.36
N LEU A 360 40.70 11.54 -2.34
CA LEU A 360 41.77 10.53 -2.41
C LEU A 360 43.12 11.16 -2.76
N ARG A 361 43.11 12.15 -3.65
CA ARG A 361 44.32 12.84 -4.11
C ARG A 361 44.00 14.29 -4.46
N GLU A 362 44.86 15.19 -3.99
CA GLU A 362 44.85 16.61 -4.33
C GLU A 362 46.19 16.93 -5.03
N ASP A 363 46.13 17.31 -6.30
CA ASP A 363 47.30 17.69 -7.09
C ASP A 363 47.25 19.19 -7.40
N GLU A 364 48.36 19.91 -7.30
CA GLU A 364 48.44 21.30 -7.78
C GLU A 364 48.47 21.28 -9.32
N ALA A 365 47.40 21.76 -9.94
CA ALA A 365 47.24 21.82 -11.39
C ALA A 365 47.81 23.13 -11.98
N GLY A 366 47.91 24.17 -11.16
CA GLY A 366 48.41 25.47 -11.56
C GLY A 366 48.45 26.46 -10.40
N ALA A 367 48.99 27.64 -10.69
CA ALA A 367 48.97 28.78 -9.79
C ALA A 367 48.88 30.06 -10.63
N GLY A 368 48.37 31.13 -10.03
CA GLY A 368 48.25 32.41 -10.69
C GLY A 368 47.81 33.50 -9.73
N GLU A 369 47.41 34.63 -10.29
CA GLU A 369 46.93 35.77 -9.52
C GLU A 369 45.56 36.19 -10.03
N THR A 370 44.74 36.77 -9.15
CA THR A 370 43.48 37.41 -9.53
C THR A 370 43.43 38.78 -8.89
N THR A 371 43.03 39.78 -9.66
CA THR A 371 42.81 41.14 -9.16
C THR A 371 41.32 41.40 -9.05
N TRP A 372 40.85 41.80 -7.86
CA TRP A 372 39.48 42.26 -7.63
C TRP A 372 39.46 43.77 -7.52
N ALA A 373 38.60 44.40 -8.31
CA ALA A 373 38.24 45.79 -8.15
C ALA A 373 37.38 45.98 -6.88
N PRO A 374 37.37 47.18 -6.28
CA PRO A 374 36.44 47.52 -5.20
C PRO A 374 34.98 47.16 -5.58
N GLY A 375 34.34 46.33 -4.74
CA GLY A 375 32.95 45.89 -4.93
C GLY A 375 32.75 44.67 -5.84
N GLU A 376 33.79 44.16 -6.52
CA GLU A 376 33.67 43.03 -7.44
C GLU A 376 33.37 41.70 -6.72
N LYS A 377 34.05 41.45 -5.60
CA LYS A 377 33.75 40.33 -4.68
C LYS A 377 33.65 40.85 -3.25
N LEU A 378 32.53 41.54 -2.98
CA LEU A 378 32.25 42.21 -1.70
C LEU A 378 33.40 43.14 -1.27
N CYS A 379 34.14 42.79 -0.21
CA CYS A 379 35.22 43.62 0.32
C CYS A 379 36.63 43.15 -0.06
N VAL A 380 36.79 42.09 -0.85
CA VAL A 380 38.14 41.69 -1.26
C VAL A 380 38.60 42.59 -2.40
N VAL A 381 39.72 43.29 -2.20
CA VAL A 381 40.29 44.23 -3.17
C VAL A 381 41.77 43.93 -3.32
N GLY A 382 42.30 44.20 -4.52
CA GLY A 382 43.72 44.03 -4.83
C GLY A 382 43.99 42.70 -5.51
N THR A 383 45.27 42.37 -5.65
CA THR A 383 45.74 41.17 -6.34
C THR A 383 46.09 40.09 -5.34
N TRP A 384 45.56 38.89 -5.52
CA TRP A 384 45.81 37.75 -4.64
C TRP A 384 46.21 36.53 -5.44
N ASP A 385 47.24 35.85 -4.94
CA ASP A 385 47.73 34.59 -5.50
C ASP A 385 46.71 33.48 -5.23
N TYR A 386 46.59 32.52 -6.14
CA TYR A 386 45.83 31.28 -5.94
C TYR A 386 46.64 30.06 -6.35
N ARG A 387 46.21 28.92 -5.82
CA ARG A 387 46.57 27.59 -6.33
C ARG A 387 45.33 26.94 -6.91
N GLU A 388 45.46 26.45 -8.13
CA GLU A 388 44.47 25.60 -8.77
C GLU A 388 44.75 24.15 -8.37
N LEU A 389 43.77 23.50 -7.79
CA LEU A 389 43.84 22.14 -7.28
C LEU A 389 42.97 21.22 -8.13
N ALA A 390 43.55 20.10 -8.54
CA ALA A 390 42.86 19.01 -9.20
C ALA A 390 42.61 17.89 -8.18
N ASN A 391 41.35 17.70 -7.79
CA ASN A 391 40.96 16.72 -6.79
C ASN A 391 40.43 15.46 -7.45
N THR A 392 41.05 14.33 -7.13
CA THR A 392 40.46 13.01 -7.36
C THR A 392 39.72 12.63 -6.09
N GLN A 393 38.40 12.51 -6.21
CA GLN A 393 37.50 12.20 -5.11
C GLN A 393 36.82 10.85 -5.36
N GLU A 394 36.51 10.18 -4.26
CA GLU A 394 35.69 8.99 -4.25
C GLU A 394 34.49 9.22 -3.33
N ALA A 395 33.31 8.96 -3.86
CA ALA A 395 32.10 8.85 -3.07
C ALA A 395 31.80 7.39 -2.80
N VAL A 396 31.51 7.09 -1.55
CA VAL A 396 31.12 5.76 -1.11
C VAL A 396 29.69 5.83 -0.63
N VAL A 397 28.81 5.10 -1.30
CA VAL A 397 27.40 4.96 -0.93
C VAL A 397 27.18 3.52 -0.49
N GLU A 398 26.67 3.33 0.72
CA GLU A 398 26.40 2.01 1.30
C GLU A 398 24.90 1.85 1.58
N ALA A 399 24.34 0.75 1.09
CA ALA A 399 23.02 0.27 1.48
C ALA A 399 23.23 -0.88 2.48
N SER A 400 22.91 -0.62 3.74
CA SER A 400 23.01 -1.58 4.84
C SER A 400 21.65 -2.21 5.12
N TYR A 401 21.63 -3.53 5.22
CA TYR A 401 20.44 -4.31 5.59
C TYR A 401 20.88 -5.46 6.52
N PRO A 402 20.06 -5.87 7.50
CA PRO A 402 20.41 -7.00 8.34
C PRO A 402 20.65 -8.25 7.47
N PRO A 403 21.53 -9.16 7.90
CA PRO A 403 21.75 -10.42 7.21
C PRO A 403 20.41 -11.08 6.92
N ALA A 404 20.07 -11.17 5.65
CA ALA A 404 18.83 -11.78 5.23
C ALA A 404 19.04 -13.28 5.08
N ASP A 405 18.14 -14.07 5.64
CA ASP A 405 18.08 -15.52 5.39
C ASP A 405 17.69 -15.83 3.93
N VAL A 406 17.30 -14.79 3.17
CA VAL A 406 16.84 -14.86 1.79
C VAL A 406 17.81 -14.11 0.88
N PRO A 407 18.10 -14.62 -0.33
CA PRO A 407 18.95 -13.92 -1.28
C PRO A 407 18.44 -12.50 -1.55
N VAL A 408 19.31 -11.52 -1.27
CA VAL A 408 19.09 -10.11 -1.56
C VAL A 408 19.82 -9.76 -2.85
N THR A 409 19.15 -9.05 -3.76
CA THR A 409 19.77 -8.45 -4.94
C THR A 409 19.78 -6.94 -4.77
N VAL A 410 20.94 -6.30 -4.94
CA VAL A 410 21.03 -4.84 -4.94
C VAL A 410 21.27 -4.35 -6.36
N ALA A 411 20.41 -3.45 -6.83
CA ALA A 411 20.58 -2.73 -8.07
C ALA A 411 20.92 -1.27 -7.77
N TRP A 412 21.82 -0.69 -8.54
CA TRP A 412 22.22 0.70 -8.42
C TRP A 412 21.86 1.46 -9.69
N THR A 413 21.35 2.67 -9.54
CA THR A 413 21.19 3.62 -10.65
C THR A 413 21.87 4.94 -10.30
N VAL A 414 22.60 5.50 -11.25
CA VAL A 414 23.23 6.82 -11.13
C VAL A 414 22.66 7.71 -12.22
N ASP A 415 22.00 8.81 -11.83
CA ASP A 415 21.23 9.70 -12.70
C ASP A 415 20.29 8.93 -13.64
N GLY A 416 19.53 7.99 -13.07
CA GLY A 416 18.60 7.12 -13.79
C GLY A 416 19.26 6.02 -14.64
N THR A 417 20.59 5.97 -14.73
CA THR A 417 21.31 4.94 -15.50
C THR A 417 21.61 3.72 -14.62
N ARG A 418 21.02 2.56 -14.95
CA ARG A 418 21.26 1.30 -14.23
C ARG A 418 22.67 0.74 -14.47
N LEU A 419 23.39 0.46 -13.40
CA LEU A 419 24.71 -0.17 -13.44
C LEU A 419 24.59 -1.66 -13.83
N LYS A 420 25.46 -2.13 -14.73
CA LYS A 420 25.33 -3.47 -15.37
C LYS A 420 26.31 -4.53 -14.85
N GLY A 421 27.28 -4.17 -14.04
CA GLY A 421 28.31 -5.09 -13.56
C GLY A 421 28.99 -4.61 -12.29
N PRO A 422 29.95 -5.37 -11.76
CA PRO A 422 30.63 -5.04 -10.50
C PRO A 422 31.57 -3.84 -10.64
N SER A 423 31.89 -3.40 -11.85
CA SER A 423 32.68 -2.18 -12.07
C SER A 423 32.46 -1.67 -13.49
N GLY A 424 32.70 -0.39 -13.72
CA GLY A 424 32.64 0.20 -15.05
C GLY A 424 32.88 1.70 -15.06
N GLN A 425 32.51 2.33 -16.17
CA GLN A 425 32.48 3.79 -16.32
C GLN A 425 31.13 4.23 -16.84
N LEU A 426 30.67 5.38 -16.36
CA LEU A 426 29.50 6.09 -16.86
C LEU A 426 29.95 7.34 -17.60
N LEU A 427 29.32 7.60 -18.74
CA LEU A 427 29.42 8.88 -19.45
C LEU A 427 28.08 9.58 -19.28
N LEU A 428 28.05 10.65 -18.51
CA LEU A 428 26.82 11.36 -18.13
C LEU A 428 26.88 12.79 -18.64
N SER A 429 25.75 13.33 -19.11
CA SER A 429 25.64 14.76 -19.42
C SER A 429 25.16 15.48 -18.17
N LYS A 430 26.01 16.32 -17.58
CA LYS A 430 25.72 16.99 -16.31
C LYS A 430 25.87 18.49 -16.43
N GLN A 431 25.06 19.21 -15.66
CA GLN A 431 25.35 20.59 -15.33
C GLN A 431 26.56 20.58 -14.39
N VAL A 432 27.65 21.21 -14.82
CA VAL A 432 28.90 21.29 -14.10
C VAL A 432 29.13 22.75 -13.71
N GLN A 433 29.58 22.96 -12.48
CA GLN A 433 30.08 24.24 -12.03
C GLN A 433 31.56 24.32 -12.41
N VAL A 434 31.86 25.13 -13.43
CA VAL A 434 33.21 25.35 -13.96
C VAL A 434 33.98 26.20 -12.97
N ALA A 435 35.03 25.62 -12.40
CA ALA A 435 35.90 26.33 -11.49
C ALA A 435 36.64 27.44 -12.25
N ASN A 436 36.68 28.64 -11.67
CA ASN A 436 37.46 29.74 -12.21
C ASN A 436 38.08 30.53 -11.05
N PRO A 437 39.22 31.20 -11.29
CA PRO A 437 39.93 31.89 -10.22
C PRO A 437 39.14 33.08 -9.66
N ARG A 438 38.21 33.68 -10.42
CA ARG A 438 37.37 34.77 -9.87
C ARG A 438 36.32 34.28 -8.86
N LEU A 439 36.19 32.97 -8.66
CA LEU A 439 35.19 32.33 -7.81
C LEU A 439 33.76 32.70 -8.23
N ASP A 440 33.56 32.94 -9.52
CA ASP A 440 32.24 33.18 -10.10
C ASP A 440 31.52 31.85 -10.29
N THR A 441 30.21 31.81 -10.10
CA THR A 441 29.43 30.61 -10.44
C THR A 441 29.23 30.59 -11.95
N GLN A 442 30.03 29.77 -12.64
CA GLN A 442 29.85 29.49 -14.06
C GLN A 442 29.31 28.07 -14.21
N GLU A 443 28.17 27.94 -14.87
CA GLU A 443 27.55 26.65 -15.13
C GLU A 443 27.64 26.32 -16.61
N ASP A 444 27.95 25.07 -16.91
CA ASP A 444 28.00 24.55 -18.27
C ASP A 444 27.39 23.15 -18.29
N ILE A 445 26.96 22.67 -19.46
CA ILE A 445 26.50 21.28 -19.62
C ILE A 445 27.61 20.51 -20.32
N ARG A 446 28.23 19.57 -19.62
CA ARG A 446 29.37 18.80 -20.13
C ARG A 446 29.20 17.29 -19.95
N PRO A 447 29.80 16.49 -20.83
CA PRO A 447 29.98 15.07 -20.57
C PRO A 447 31.00 14.87 -19.45
N VAL A 448 30.60 14.24 -18.36
CA VAL A 448 31.48 13.82 -17.25
C VAL A 448 31.66 12.30 -17.27
N VAL A 449 32.82 11.83 -16.83
CA VAL A 449 33.09 10.38 -16.70
C VAL A 449 33.23 10.01 -15.24
N VAL A 450 32.38 9.09 -14.79
CA VAL A 450 32.39 8.57 -13.43
C VAL A 450 32.76 7.10 -13.49
N SER A 451 33.87 6.72 -12.86
CA SER A 451 34.20 5.31 -12.66
C SER A 451 33.44 4.78 -11.47
N TYR A 452 33.03 3.51 -11.52
CA TYR A 452 32.30 2.89 -10.41
C TYR A 452 32.78 1.47 -10.12
N THR A 453 32.64 1.08 -8.86
CA THR A 453 32.82 -0.30 -8.38
C THR A 453 31.71 -0.65 -7.39
N ILE A 454 31.14 -1.84 -7.50
CA ILE A 454 30.11 -2.39 -6.62
C ILE A 454 30.72 -3.56 -5.85
N GLU A 455 30.69 -3.47 -4.53
CA GLU A 455 31.13 -4.49 -3.61
C GLU A 455 29.91 -5.04 -2.84
N LEU A 456 29.70 -6.36 -2.90
CA LEU A 456 28.66 -7.01 -2.08
C LEU A 456 29.23 -7.32 -0.70
N LEU A 457 28.56 -6.84 0.34
CA LEU A 457 28.93 -7.06 1.73
C LEU A 457 28.00 -8.13 2.35
N PRO A 458 28.39 -8.81 3.44
CA PRO A 458 27.52 -9.79 4.11
C PRO A 458 26.17 -9.23 4.58
N ALA A 459 26.13 -7.94 4.92
CA ALA A 459 24.95 -7.23 5.43
C ALA A 459 24.71 -5.93 4.66
N GLY A 460 25.01 -5.91 3.36
CA GLY A 460 24.86 -4.70 2.56
C GLY A 460 25.43 -4.79 1.15
N ALA A 461 25.40 -3.66 0.45
CA ALA A 461 26.18 -3.45 -0.74
C ALA A 461 26.79 -2.04 -0.71
N ARG A 462 27.98 -1.91 -1.26
CA ARG A 462 28.72 -0.66 -1.36
C ARG A 462 28.94 -0.30 -2.81
N LEU A 463 28.58 0.93 -3.19
CA LEU A 463 28.92 1.55 -4.46
C LEU A 463 30.01 2.59 -4.20
N ARG A 464 31.16 2.43 -4.87
CA ARG A 464 32.20 3.45 -4.95
C ARG A 464 32.09 4.14 -6.29
N LEU A 465 32.09 5.47 -6.29
CA LEU A 465 32.07 6.33 -7.46
C LEU A 465 33.31 7.21 -7.39
N ALA A 466 34.08 7.32 -8.47
CA ALA A 466 35.23 8.22 -8.53
C ALA A 466 35.15 9.13 -9.75
N ASN A 467 35.40 10.42 -9.53
CA ASN A 467 35.38 11.45 -10.57
C ASN A 467 36.72 11.51 -11.32
N ARG A 468 36.77 12.33 -12.38
CA ARG A 468 38.01 12.85 -12.93
C ARG A 468 38.14 14.32 -12.54
N PRO A 469 39.32 14.80 -12.11
CA PRO A 469 39.50 16.21 -11.78
C PRO A 469 39.08 17.17 -12.89
N ALA A 470 39.33 16.80 -14.16
CA ALA A 470 39.01 17.61 -15.32
C ALA A 470 37.49 17.80 -15.58
N ASP A 471 36.62 17.05 -14.91
CA ASP A 471 35.17 17.12 -15.07
C ASP A 471 34.52 18.21 -14.17
N GLU A 472 35.34 19.05 -13.52
CA GLU A 472 34.92 20.20 -12.68
C GLU A 472 34.04 19.76 -11.49
N THR A 473 33.19 20.64 -10.98
CA THR A 473 32.27 20.33 -9.87
C THR A 473 30.90 19.89 -10.41
N PHE A 474 30.37 18.75 -9.97
CA PHE A 474 29.07 18.24 -10.39
C PHE A 474 28.43 17.36 -9.32
N GLU A 475 27.11 17.21 -9.39
CA GLU A 475 26.33 16.38 -8.47
C GLU A 475 25.78 15.14 -9.16
N LEU A 476 25.69 14.01 -8.46
CA LEU A 476 25.08 12.78 -8.95
C LEU A 476 23.89 12.40 -8.08
N ASP A 477 22.82 11.96 -8.74
CA ASP A 477 21.69 11.31 -8.09
C ASP A 477 21.91 9.80 -8.04
N VAL A 478 22.09 9.21 -6.86
CA VAL A 478 22.37 7.80 -6.67
C VAL A 478 21.19 7.12 -5.99
N HIS A 479 20.59 6.13 -6.64
CA HIS A 479 19.57 5.28 -6.02
C HIS A 479 20.11 3.87 -5.88
N ALA A 480 19.84 3.25 -4.74
CA ALA A 480 19.94 1.80 -4.63
C ALA A 480 18.57 1.19 -4.41
N THR A 481 18.31 0.08 -5.09
CA THR A 481 17.12 -0.74 -4.92
C THR A 481 17.57 -2.11 -4.40
N VAL A 482 17.13 -2.45 -3.20
CA VAL A 482 17.32 -3.72 -2.54
C VAL A 482 16.06 -4.56 -2.76
N SER A 483 16.20 -5.67 -3.48
CA SER A 483 15.10 -6.55 -3.85
C SER A 483 15.29 -7.96 -3.26
N THR A 484 14.17 -8.57 -2.88
CA THR A 484 14.05 -9.97 -2.43
C THR A 484 12.96 -10.67 -3.23
N SER A 485 12.70 -11.96 -2.98
CA SER A 485 11.62 -12.69 -3.65
C SER A 485 10.20 -12.18 -3.33
N PHE A 486 10.04 -11.37 -2.29
CA PHE A 486 8.75 -10.96 -1.76
C PHE A 486 8.54 -9.44 -1.75
N GLY A 487 9.59 -8.66 -2.04
CA GLY A 487 9.50 -7.20 -2.00
C GLY A 487 10.75 -6.48 -2.44
N GLU A 488 10.63 -5.16 -2.56
CA GLU A 488 11.72 -4.25 -2.89
C GLU A 488 11.68 -3.00 -2.02
N ALA A 489 12.83 -2.43 -1.73
CA ALA A 489 12.96 -1.10 -1.16
C ALA A 489 14.08 -0.36 -1.85
N GLY A 490 14.04 0.96 -1.80
CA GLY A 490 15.13 1.77 -2.27
C GLY A 490 15.18 3.09 -1.53
N ASP A 491 16.32 3.73 -1.68
CA ASP A 491 16.56 5.07 -1.16
C ASP A 491 17.52 5.80 -2.10
N GLN A 492 17.64 7.10 -1.87
CA GLN A 492 18.31 8.03 -2.75
C GLN A 492 19.35 8.84 -1.98
N ALA A 493 20.53 9.01 -2.57
CA ALA A 493 21.62 9.85 -2.07
C ALA A 493 22.09 10.84 -3.14
N TRP A 494 22.49 12.03 -2.71
CA TRP A 494 23.04 13.07 -3.58
C TRP A 494 24.52 13.24 -3.29
N VAL A 495 25.36 12.97 -4.29
CA VAL A 495 26.82 13.00 -4.16
C VAL A 495 27.36 14.20 -4.93
N GLU A 496 28.11 15.10 -4.28
CA GLU A 496 28.82 16.20 -4.93
C GLU A 496 30.30 15.86 -5.10
N PHE A 497 30.79 15.95 -6.34
CA PHE A 497 32.21 15.88 -6.65
C PHE A 497 32.73 17.27 -6.98
N ARG A 498 33.94 17.60 -6.50
CA ARG A 498 34.66 18.86 -6.72
C ARG A 498 35.98 18.59 -7.42
N GLY A 499 35.94 18.39 -8.73
CA GLY A 499 37.12 18.01 -9.52
C GLY A 499 38.20 19.08 -9.60
N ARG A 500 37.83 20.35 -9.68
CA ARG A 500 38.77 21.49 -9.62
C ARG A 500 38.35 22.49 -8.57
N GLU A 501 39.34 23.07 -7.89
CA GLU A 501 39.15 24.10 -6.88
C GLU A 501 40.24 25.17 -6.99
N TYR A 502 39.90 26.43 -6.74
CA TYR A 502 40.87 27.53 -6.62
C TYR A 502 40.98 27.92 -5.16
N ARG A 503 42.15 27.66 -4.56
CA ARG A 503 42.41 27.93 -3.15
C ARG A 503 43.28 29.17 -3.00
N TYR A 504 42.77 30.14 -2.26
CA TYR A 504 43.46 31.37 -1.91
C TYR A 504 44.20 31.26 -0.56
N PRO A 505 45.15 32.17 -0.27
CA PRO A 505 45.74 32.28 1.05
C PRO A 505 44.68 32.53 2.13
N PRO A 506 44.87 32.06 3.38
CA PRO A 506 43.90 32.24 4.47
C PRO A 506 43.52 33.70 4.74
N GLU A 507 44.39 34.66 4.41
CA GLU A 507 44.13 36.10 4.50
C GLU A 507 42.96 36.53 3.59
N PHE A 508 42.85 35.94 2.40
CA PHE A 508 41.77 36.21 1.45
C PHE A 508 40.44 35.81 2.06
N ASP A 509 40.33 34.55 2.52
CA ASP A 509 39.10 34.02 3.10
C ASP A 509 38.74 34.78 4.38
N ARG A 510 39.70 35.08 5.27
CA ARG A 510 39.44 35.90 6.46
C ARG A 510 38.89 37.28 6.13
N THR A 511 39.40 37.92 5.08
CA THR A 511 38.95 39.24 4.63
C THR A 511 37.53 39.15 4.05
N ARG A 512 37.28 38.15 3.20
CA ARG A 512 35.97 37.87 2.60
C ARG A 512 34.93 37.57 3.68
N ASP A 513 35.25 36.68 4.61
CA ASP A 513 34.32 36.20 5.64
C ASP A 513 34.05 37.27 6.71
N SER A 514 35.06 38.05 7.12
CA SER A 514 34.85 39.20 8.03
C SER A 514 33.93 40.24 7.42
N CYS A 515 34.05 40.45 6.10
CA CYS A 515 33.17 41.34 5.37
C CYS A 515 31.73 40.81 5.31
N LEU A 516 31.54 39.54 4.95
CA LEU A 516 30.22 38.88 4.98
C LEU A 516 29.56 39.01 6.35
N GLN A 517 30.34 38.86 7.42
CA GLN A 517 29.83 38.93 8.78
C GLN A 517 29.44 40.36 9.16
N ASN A 518 30.22 41.36 8.72
CA ASN A 518 29.84 42.76 8.85
C ASN A 518 28.56 43.10 8.07
N PHE A 519 28.35 42.53 6.88
CA PHE A 519 27.10 42.70 6.12
C PHE A 519 25.90 42.05 6.81
N ILE A 520 26.06 40.86 7.41
CA ILE A 520 25.01 40.20 8.19
C ILE A 520 24.67 41.02 9.45
N ASP A 521 25.68 41.55 10.15
CA ASP A 521 25.49 42.37 11.33
C ASP A 521 24.84 43.73 11.02
N ILE A 522 25.16 44.33 9.87
CA ILE A 522 24.50 45.56 9.38
C ILE A 522 23.07 45.26 8.93
N GLY A 523 22.86 44.18 8.16
CA GLY A 523 21.54 43.72 7.74
C GLY A 523 20.60 43.47 8.92
N ARG A 524 21.09 42.84 9.99
CA ARG A 524 20.30 42.62 11.23
C ARG A 524 20.04 43.89 12.05
N ARG A 525 20.88 44.93 11.95
CA ARG A 525 20.76 46.16 12.74
C ARG A 525 20.02 47.29 12.03
N PHE A 526 19.94 47.29 10.70
CA PHE A 526 19.46 48.45 9.94
C PHE A 526 18.51 48.11 8.78
N SER A 527 18.12 46.85 8.55
CA SER A 527 17.20 46.53 7.46
C SER A 527 15.80 47.09 7.73
N LYS A 528 15.33 48.03 6.90
CA LYS A 528 13.93 48.49 6.89
C LYS A 528 13.00 47.44 6.28
N TYR A 529 13.56 46.52 5.50
CA TYR A 529 12.85 45.48 4.77
C TYR A 529 13.31 44.09 5.23
N LYS A 530 12.50 43.07 4.96
CA LYS A 530 12.91 41.66 4.97
C LYS A 530 12.53 41.03 3.65
N VAL A 531 13.44 40.30 3.04
CA VAL A 531 13.16 39.62 1.78
C VAL A 531 12.65 38.22 2.07
N LEU A 532 11.45 37.92 1.58
CA LEU A 532 10.83 36.60 1.74
C LEU A 532 10.92 35.81 0.44
N LEU A 533 11.26 34.53 0.57
CA LEU A 533 11.11 33.54 -0.49
C LEU A 533 9.76 32.81 -0.34
N PRO A 534 9.05 32.58 -1.46
CA PRO A 534 7.91 31.67 -1.51
C PRO A 534 8.20 30.28 -0.90
N PRO A 535 7.23 29.66 -0.19
CA PRO A 535 7.43 28.36 0.46
C PRO A 535 7.83 27.21 -0.47
N ASP A 536 7.39 27.24 -1.72
CA ASP A 536 7.74 26.25 -2.75
C ASP A 536 9.20 26.35 -3.17
N LEU A 537 9.79 27.55 -3.16
CA LEU A 537 11.22 27.73 -3.41
C LEU A 537 12.04 27.23 -2.22
N TRP A 538 11.59 27.45 -0.98
CA TRP A 538 12.27 26.88 0.21
C TRP A 538 12.37 25.36 0.17
N ARG A 539 11.38 24.66 -0.36
CA ARG A 539 11.42 23.19 -0.52
C ARG A 539 12.44 22.72 -1.55
N ARG A 540 12.90 23.61 -2.43
CA ARG A 540 13.93 23.34 -3.44
C ARG A 540 15.33 23.73 -2.97
N VAL A 541 15.43 24.50 -1.89
CA VAL A 541 16.71 24.82 -1.26
C VAL A 541 17.28 23.55 -0.64
N ARG A 542 18.48 23.17 -1.08
CA ARG A 542 19.19 22.02 -0.50
C ARG A 542 19.42 22.27 1.00
N PRO A 543 19.25 21.26 1.89
CA PRO A 543 19.35 21.45 3.33
C PRO A 543 20.67 22.10 3.81
N ASP A 544 21.79 21.81 3.15
CA ASP A 544 23.12 22.37 3.41
C ASP A 544 23.27 23.84 2.97
N ARG A 545 22.37 24.34 2.12
CA ARG A 545 22.37 25.71 1.59
C ARG A 545 21.35 26.63 2.23
N VAL A 546 20.53 26.13 3.16
CA VAL A 546 19.48 26.91 3.86
C VAL A 546 20.08 28.17 4.50
N ASP A 547 21.21 28.05 5.20
CA ASP A 547 21.86 29.18 5.86
C ASP A 547 22.41 30.21 4.85
N GLN A 548 22.87 29.75 3.68
CA GLN A 548 23.35 30.65 2.62
C GLN A 548 22.20 31.45 2.02
N VAL A 549 21.07 30.79 1.74
CA VAL A 549 19.85 31.44 1.24
C VAL A 549 19.33 32.46 2.25
N GLN A 550 19.30 32.12 3.54
CA GLN A 550 18.91 33.07 4.60
C GLN A 550 19.83 34.29 4.64
N ARG A 551 21.15 34.07 4.65
CA ARG A 551 22.14 35.16 4.60
C ARG A 551 21.94 36.06 3.38
N LEU A 552 21.68 35.48 2.21
CA LEU A 552 21.50 36.25 0.98
C LEU A 552 20.18 37.02 0.97
N THR A 553 19.12 36.49 1.57
CA THR A 553 17.88 37.26 1.77
C THR A 553 18.06 38.46 2.71
N ASP A 554 18.93 38.34 3.72
CA ASP A 554 19.28 39.47 4.60
C ASP A 554 20.11 40.54 3.85
N VAL A 555 21.05 40.11 2.99
CA VAL A 555 21.83 41.02 2.12
C VAL A 555 20.91 41.77 1.15
N LEU A 556 19.96 41.07 0.51
CA LEU A 556 18.99 41.69 -0.40
C LEU A 556 18.15 42.75 0.32
N ALA A 557 17.73 42.48 1.56
CA ALA A 557 16.97 43.42 2.36
C ALA A 557 17.77 44.71 2.67
N TYR A 558 19.06 44.57 2.98
CA TYR A 558 19.96 45.71 3.16
C TYR A 558 20.14 46.52 1.87
N LEU A 559 20.48 45.87 0.76
CA LEU A 559 20.70 46.53 -0.53
C LEU A 559 19.45 47.27 -1.02
N HIS A 560 18.27 46.71 -0.77
CA HIS A 560 17.01 47.39 -1.05
C HIS A 560 16.80 48.63 -0.18
N THR A 561 17.22 48.58 1.10
CA THR A 561 17.16 49.72 2.03
C THR A 561 18.06 50.87 1.57
N GLU A 562 19.28 50.56 1.11
CA GLU A 562 20.25 51.54 0.60
C GLU A 562 19.97 52.02 -0.84
N ARG A 563 18.96 51.44 -1.50
CA ARG A 563 18.62 51.70 -2.91
C ARG A 563 19.78 51.43 -3.88
N ASP A 564 20.63 50.45 -3.57
CA ASP A 564 21.69 49.98 -4.48
C ASP A 564 21.13 48.94 -5.45
N GLU A 565 20.45 49.42 -6.50
CA GLU A 565 19.80 48.61 -7.53
C GLU A 565 20.77 47.74 -8.35
N ALA A 566 22.05 48.10 -8.40
CA ALA A 566 23.05 47.32 -9.13
C ALA A 566 23.44 46.08 -8.32
N ALA A 567 23.86 46.27 -7.07
CA ALA A 567 24.21 45.17 -6.17
C ALA A 567 22.97 44.31 -5.84
N TYR A 568 21.79 44.91 -5.70
CA TYR A 568 20.55 44.17 -5.45
C TYR A 568 20.27 43.17 -6.58
N ARG A 569 20.35 43.59 -7.85
CA ARG A 569 20.13 42.69 -8.99
C ARG A 569 21.16 41.56 -9.07
N GLN A 570 22.41 41.83 -8.72
CA GLN A 570 23.45 40.80 -8.65
C GLN A 570 23.13 39.75 -7.58
N ALA A 571 22.75 40.19 -6.37
CA ALA A 571 22.37 39.28 -5.29
C ALA A 571 21.09 38.49 -5.59
N VAL A 572 20.13 39.04 -6.36
CA VAL A 572 18.95 38.27 -6.84
C VAL A 572 19.39 37.17 -7.81
N GLY A 573 20.38 37.41 -8.65
CA GLY A 573 20.97 36.40 -9.53
C GLY A 573 21.62 35.26 -8.74
N GLU A 574 22.39 35.59 -7.71
CA GLU A 574 22.99 34.59 -6.83
C GLU A 574 21.93 33.77 -6.07
N LEU A 575 20.83 34.41 -5.64
CA LEU A 575 19.72 33.73 -4.99
C LEU A 575 19.00 32.78 -5.95
N ALA A 576 18.80 33.20 -7.20
CA ALA A 576 18.23 32.36 -8.24
C ALA A 576 19.07 31.09 -8.47
N THR A 577 20.40 31.20 -8.45
CA THR A 577 21.30 30.05 -8.51
C THR A 577 21.19 29.16 -7.28
N LEU A 578 21.17 29.72 -6.07
CA LEU A 578 21.10 28.93 -4.83
C LEU A 578 19.80 28.13 -4.69
N VAL A 579 18.68 28.65 -5.20
CA VAL A 579 17.38 27.95 -5.16
C VAL A 579 17.04 27.21 -6.46
N ASN A 580 17.98 27.22 -7.43
CA ASN A 580 17.85 26.63 -8.76
C ASN A 580 16.57 27.07 -9.50
N ASP A 581 16.28 28.38 -9.49
CA ASP A 581 15.12 28.95 -10.19
C ASP A 581 15.41 30.38 -10.70
N ALA A 582 15.63 30.51 -12.01
CA ALA A 582 15.89 31.79 -12.67
C ALA A 582 14.70 32.77 -12.61
N SER A 583 13.50 32.28 -12.27
CA SER A 583 12.29 33.10 -12.13
C SER A 583 12.13 33.73 -10.76
N VAL A 584 13.10 33.54 -9.85
CA VAL A 584 13.09 34.14 -8.50
C VAL A 584 12.82 35.64 -8.57
N ARG A 585 11.77 36.04 -7.84
CA ARG A 585 11.38 37.43 -7.60
C ARG A 585 11.25 37.61 -6.09
N PRO A 586 12.36 37.94 -5.40
CA PRO A 586 12.32 38.12 -3.96
C PRO A 586 11.46 39.32 -3.65
N ALA A 587 10.52 39.17 -2.71
CA ALA A 587 9.61 40.23 -2.32
C ALA A 587 10.16 40.92 -1.06
N PRO A 588 10.64 42.17 -1.15
CA PRO A 588 10.97 42.94 0.04
C PRO A 588 9.67 43.31 0.77
N VAL A 589 9.61 43.02 2.06
CA VAL A 589 8.50 43.35 2.95
C VAL A 589 8.97 44.40 3.94
N GLU A 590 8.32 45.56 3.99
CA GLU A 590 8.68 46.65 4.90
C GLU A 590 8.31 46.28 6.35
N LEU A 591 9.30 46.29 7.23
CA LEU A 591 9.15 45.85 8.63
C LEU A 591 8.36 46.85 9.49
N ASP A 592 8.20 48.10 9.04
CA ASP A 592 7.38 49.13 9.72
C ASP A 592 5.86 48.86 9.68
N SER A 593 5.42 47.80 8.99
CA SER A 593 3.99 47.47 8.81
C SER A 593 3.50 46.24 9.60
N VAL A 594 4.38 45.54 10.32
CA VAL A 594 4.00 44.38 11.13
C VAL A 594 3.88 44.81 12.58
N ALA A 595 2.65 44.97 13.07
CA ALA A 595 2.41 45.08 14.50
C ALA A 595 3.16 43.94 15.22
N PRO A 596 3.91 44.21 16.30
CA PRO A 596 4.70 43.18 16.96
C PRO A 596 3.80 42.01 17.31
N VAL A 597 4.04 40.86 16.68
CA VAL A 597 3.43 39.60 17.09
C VAL A 597 3.98 39.33 18.48
N THR A 598 3.13 39.52 19.48
CA THR A 598 3.43 39.20 20.86
C THR A 598 3.51 37.68 20.94
N ILE A 599 4.73 37.16 20.96
CA ILE A 599 4.97 35.79 21.40
C ILE A 599 4.70 35.80 22.91
N PRO A 600 3.76 34.98 23.43
CA PRO A 600 3.54 34.94 24.88
C PRO A 600 4.80 34.40 25.55
N ASP A 601 5.41 35.19 26.43
CA ASP A 601 6.42 34.73 27.37
C ASP A 601 5.77 33.76 28.37
N GLY A 602 5.69 32.49 28.00
CA GLY A 602 5.36 31.38 28.88
C GLY A 602 6.51 30.37 28.88
N PRO A 603 6.96 29.87 30.04
CA PRO A 603 7.99 28.85 30.08
C PRO A 603 7.50 27.58 29.39
N LEU A 604 8.33 27.02 28.52
CA LEU A 604 8.10 25.71 27.91
C LEU A 604 7.93 24.66 29.02
N ALA A 605 6.70 24.18 29.21
CA ALA A 605 6.44 23.04 30.06
C ALA A 605 6.99 21.76 29.37
N PRO A 606 7.61 20.84 30.13
CA PRO A 606 8.08 19.57 29.58
C PRO A 606 6.90 18.67 29.16
N PRO A 607 7.11 17.69 28.26
CA PRO A 607 6.05 16.89 27.67
C PRO A 607 5.42 15.97 28.72
N GLY A 608 4.28 16.40 29.27
CA GLY A 608 3.44 15.64 30.18
C GLY A 608 2.32 14.93 29.43
N HIS A 609 2.27 13.61 29.60
CA HIS A 609 1.14 12.76 29.27
C HIS A 609 -0.13 13.18 30.03
N GLU A 610 -1.25 13.35 29.34
CA GLU A 610 -2.64 13.24 29.85
C GLU A 610 -3.52 12.86 28.64
N VAL A 611 -4.06 11.65 28.53
CA VAL A 611 -5.22 11.06 29.22
C VAL A 611 -6.44 11.98 29.18
N LEU A 612 -7.29 11.78 28.17
CA LEU A 612 -8.65 12.34 28.10
C LEU A 612 -9.60 11.53 29.00
N PRO A 613 -10.39 12.17 29.89
CA PRO A 613 -11.53 11.53 30.52
C PRO A 613 -12.81 11.74 29.71
N TRP A 614 -13.71 10.78 29.90
CA TRP A 614 -15.07 10.72 29.39
C TRP A 614 -16.04 11.74 30.01
N SER A 615 -17.17 11.89 29.32
CA SER A 615 -18.54 12.32 29.73
C SER A 615 -19.00 13.59 28.99
N THR A 616 -20.19 13.63 28.38
CA THR A 616 -21.47 12.95 28.65
C THR A 616 -22.19 12.55 27.37
#